data_AF-A0A954SXF8-F1
#
_entry.id   AF-A0A954SXF8-F1
#
_cell.length_a   1.000
_cell.length_b   1.000
_cell.length_c   1.000
_cell.angle_alpha   90.00
_cell.angle_beta   90.00
_cell.angle_gamma   90.00
#
_symmetry.space_group_name_H-M   'P 1'
#
loop_
_entity.id
_entity.type
_entity.pdbx_description
1 polymer ?
#
loop_
_entity_poly.entity_id
_entity_poly.type
_entity_poly.pdbx_seq_one_letter_code
_entity_poly.pdbx_strand_id
1 'polypeptide(L)'
;MNDTARAISILRQARDILSERLVHHVNEHQEALLADALGLDFSGEIDSLYEQIGARLAHINTMLSQLPAQPTSATDAGEDVMTASEFRAHAAYIHSTTATVGLLAAPEHGGDMSVAVEATMSGPLSWEALVSQIRGRDVDSGAALLADYLDIDVALATSCTATFHRRVDAAPQLFAKAMQLSGELRVGSVNASIMLLWECFGLQGSDAVNAAHTLRARLASP
;
A
#
# COMPACT_ATOMS: atom_id res chain seq x y z
N MET A 1 24.40 51.30 -27.27
CA MET A 1 23.04 51.28 -26.69
C MET A 1 21.98 50.65 -27.60
N ASN A 2 22.20 50.50 -28.92
CA ASN A 2 21.23 49.84 -29.82
C ASN A 2 21.29 48.30 -29.82
N ASP A 3 22.40 47.69 -29.42
CA ASP A 3 22.53 46.22 -29.44
C ASP A 3 21.66 45.52 -28.41
N THR A 4 21.45 46.15 -27.24
CA THR A 4 20.59 45.62 -26.18
C THR A 4 19.12 45.62 -26.61
N ALA A 5 18.67 46.69 -27.26
CA ALA A 5 17.31 46.77 -27.81
C ALA A 5 17.08 45.70 -28.90
N ARG A 6 18.09 45.47 -29.75
CA ARG A 6 18.06 44.43 -30.78
C ARG A 6 18.08 43.01 -30.20
N ALA A 7 18.85 42.77 -29.15
CA ALA A 7 18.88 41.47 -28.47
C ALA A 7 17.51 41.15 -27.84
N ILE A 8 16.88 42.15 -27.19
CA ILE A 8 15.56 41.99 -26.59
C ILE A 8 14.48 41.71 -27.66
N SER A 9 14.55 42.37 -28.83
CA SER A 9 13.58 42.10 -29.91
C SER A 9 13.74 40.68 -30.48
N ILE A 10 14.97 40.20 -30.64
CA ILE A 10 15.25 38.83 -31.10
C ILE A 10 14.74 37.80 -30.08
N LEU A 11 14.98 38.02 -28.79
CA LEU A 11 14.50 37.12 -27.73
C LEU A 11 12.98 37.06 -27.66
N ARG A 12 12.29 38.20 -27.83
CA ARG A 12 10.83 38.22 -27.91
C ARG A 12 10.31 37.44 -29.12
N GLN A 13 10.91 37.65 -30.29
CA GLN A 13 10.56 36.92 -31.49
C GLN A 13 10.78 35.40 -31.35
N ALA A 14 11.90 34.99 -30.76
CA ALA A 14 12.19 33.57 -30.52
C ALA A 14 11.18 32.94 -29.55
N ARG A 15 10.81 33.66 -28.48
CA ARG A 15 9.76 33.22 -27.54
C ARG A 15 8.43 33.04 -28.25
N ASP A 16 8.04 34.01 -29.07
CA ASP A 16 6.74 33.99 -29.74
C ASP A 16 6.66 32.81 -30.73
N ILE A 17 7.73 32.56 -31.51
CA ILE A 17 7.84 31.39 -32.40
C ILE A 17 7.79 30.07 -31.62
N LEU A 18 8.49 29.98 -30.49
CA LEU A 18 8.47 28.77 -29.66
C LEU A 18 7.09 28.53 -29.07
N SER A 19 6.41 29.59 -28.61
CA SER A 19 5.06 29.48 -28.05
C SER A 19 4.05 29.00 -29.10
N GLU A 20 4.15 29.52 -30.33
CA GLU A 20 3.31 29.10 -31.45
C GLU A 20 3.54 27.62 -31.80
N ARG A 21 4.80 27.19 -31.86
CA ARG A 21 5.15 25.78 -32.12
C ARG A 21 4.69 24.84 -31.01
N LEU A 22 4.80 25.25 -29.75
CA LEU A 22 4.31 24.48 -28.62
C LEU A 22 2.79 24.34 -28.66
N VAL A 23 2.06 25.41 -28.94
CA VAL A 23 0.60 25.37 -29.09
C VAL A 23 0.22 24.43 -30.24
N HIS A 24 0.92 24.52 -31.38
CA HIS A 24 0.66 23.64 -32.50
C HIS A 24 0.92 22.17 -32.16
N HIS A 25 2.06 21.87 -31.53
CA HIS A 25 2.41 20.51 -31.11
C HIS A 25 1.43 19.93 -30.09
N VAL A 26 0.99 20.74 -29.12
CA VAL A 26 -0.02 20.34 -28.13
C VAL A 26 -1.36 20.05 -28.80
N ASN A 27 -1.78 20.89 -29.75
CA ASN A 27 -3.03 20.66 -30.50
C ASN A 27 -2.94 19.41 -31.39
N GLU A 28 -1.81 19.17 -32.05
CA GLU A 28 -1.61 17.96 -32.87
C GLU A 28 -1.66 16.68 -32.02
N HIS A 29 -1.11 16.73 -30.81
CA HIS A 29 -1.05 15.58 -29.91
C HIS A 29 -2.20 15.56 -28.89
N GLN A 30 -3.17 16.45 -29.01
CA GLN A 30 -4.23 16.63 -28.01
C GLN A 30 -5.00 15.33 -27.76
N GLU A 31 -5.35 14.60 -28.82
CA GLU A 31 -6.11 13.35 -28.70
C GLU A 31 -5.30 12.24 -28.02
N ALA A 32 -4.01 12.11 -28.35
CA ALA A 32 -3.11 11.16 -27.70
C ALA A 32 -2.88 11.51 -26.23
N LEU A 33 -2.70 12.80 -25.91
CA LEU A 33 -2.56 13.28 -24.53
C LEU A 33 -3.85 13.04 -23.72
N LEU A 34 -5.02 13.20 -24.34
CA LEU A 34 -6.31 12.88 -23.71
C LEU A 34 -6.49 11.37 -23.54
N ALA A 35 -6.11 10.56 -24.51
CA ALA A 35 -6.17 9.10 -24.41
C ALA A 35 -5.28 8.56 -23.28
N ASP A 36 -4.05 9.09 -23.17
CA ASP A 36 -3.12 8.79 -22.08
C ASP A 36 -3.66 9.26 -20.71
N ALA A 37 -4.14 10.51 -20.61
CA ALA A 37 -4.72 11.04 -19.38
C ALA A 37 -5.99 10.29 -18.92
N LEU A 38 -6.75 9.73 -19.86
CA LEU A 38 -7.92 8.91 -19.59
C LEU A 38 -7.57 7.43 -19.37
N GLY A 39 -6.31 7.02 -19.58
CA GLY A 39 -5.84 5.65 -19.42
C GLY A 39 -6.41 4.68 -20.46
N LEU A 40 -6.88 5.19 -21.61
CA LEU A 40 -7.51 4.39 -22.66
C LEU A 40 -6.52 3.49 -23.41
N ASP A 41 -5.24 3.86 -23.41
CA ASP A 41 -4.17 3.06 -24.02
C ASP A 41 -3.89 1.78 -23.21
N PHE A 42 -4.09 1.83 -21.88
CA PHE A 42 -3.87 0.67 -21.00
C PHE A 42 -5.10 -0.26 -20.91
N SER A 43 -6.32 0.24 -21.15
CA SER A 43 -7.51 -0.59 -21.03
C SER A 43 -7.51 -1.77 -22.02
N GLY A 44 -7.04 -1.54 -23.24
CA GLY A 44 -6.93 -2.62 -24.24
C GLY A 44 -5.86 -3.67 -23.90
N GLU A 45 -4.74 -3.24 -23.31
CA GLU A 45 -3.67 -4.15 -22.89
C GLU A 45 -4.08 -4.99 -21.66
N ILE A 46 -4.82 -4.37 -20.73
CA ILE A 46 -5.37 -5.05 -19.55
C ILE A 46 -6.39 -6.11 -19.97
N ASP A 47 -7.31 -5.80 -20.88
CA ASP A 47 -8.29 -6.76 -21.39
C ASP A 47 -7.60 -7.95 -22.08
N SER A 48 -6.56 -7.69 -22.86
CA SER A 48 -5.74 -8.74 -23.50
C SER A 48 -5.03 -9.62 -22.48
N LEU A 49 -4.48 -9.04 -21.42
CA LEU A 49 -3.86 -9.79 -20.32
C LEU A 49 -4.87 -10.67 -19.59
N TYR A 50 -6.08 -10.18 -19.32
CA TYR A 50 -7.15 -10.97 -18.70
C TYR A 50 -7.58 -12.15 -19.58
N GLU A 51 -7.71 -11.94 -20.89
CA GLU A 51 -8.02 -13.02 -21.83
C GLU A 51 -6.91 -14.07 -21.86
N GLN A 52 -5.64 -13.64 -21.89
CA GLN A 52 -4.49 -14.54 -21.89
C GLN A 52 -4.37 -15.33 -20.58
N ILE A 53 -4.59 -14.69 -19.44
CA ILE A 53 -4.59 -15.36 -18.12
C ILE A 53 -5.75 -16.34 -18.03
N GLY A 54 -6.96 -15.95 -18.46
CA GLY A 54 -8.12 -16.83 -18.51
C GLY A 54 -7.88 -18.08 -19.36
N ALA A 55 -7.29 -17.92 -20.54
CA ALA A 55 -6.91 -19.03 -21.41
C ALA A 55 -5.86 -19.96 -20.76
N ARG A 56 -4.85 -19.41 -20.10
CA ARG A 56 -3.83 -20.20 -19.39
C ARG A 56 -4.42 -20.95 -18.20
N LEU A 57 -5.32 -20.33 -17.45
CA LEU A 57 -5.97 -20.98 -16.30
C LEU A 57 -6.86 -22.15 -16.75
N ALA A 58 -7.62 -21.95 -17.83
CA ALA A 58 -8.43 -23.01 -18.44
C ALA A 58 -7.56 -24.18 -18.94
N HIS A 59 -6.40 -23.87 -19.53
CA HIS A 59 -5.44 -24.88 -19.95
C HIS A 59 -4.89 -25.66 -18.73
N ILE A 60 -4.48 -24.98 -17.66
CA ILE A 60 -4.00 -25.63 -16.42
C ILE A 60 -5.08 -26.51 -15.80
N ASN A 61 -6.32 -26.03 -15.74
CA ASN A 61 -7.43 -26.81 -15.21
C ASN A 61 -7.69 -28.08 -16.05
N THR A 62 -7.51 -27.98 -17.37
CA THR A 62 -7.57 -29.13 -18.28
C THR A 62 -6.44 -30.12 -18.01
N MET A 63 -5.20 -29.64 -17.83
CA MET A 63 -4.05 -30.48 -17.48
C MET A 63 -4.21 -31.15 -16.11
N LEU A 64 -4.73 -30.45 -15.11
CA LEU A 64 -5.03 -30.99 -13.78
C LEU A 64 -6.14 -32.05 -13.85
N SER A 65 -7.15 -31.85 -14.69
CA SER A 65 -8.22 -32.83 -14.91
C SER A 65 -7.75 -34.09 -15.65
N GLN A 66 -6.64 -33.99 -16.39
CA GLN A 66 -6.00 -35.10 -17.10
C GLN A 66 -4.87 -35.76 -16.28
N LEU A 67 -4.56 -35.24 -15.09
CA LEU A 67 -3.59 -35.89 -14.21
C LEU A 67 -4.20 -37.23 -13.72
N PRO A 68 -3.50 -38.36 -13.89
CA PRO A 68 -3.95 -39.61 -13.29
C PRO A 68 -4.05 -39.43 -11.78
N ALA A 69 -5.15 -39.90 -11.18
CA ALA A 69 -5.32 -39.89 -9.73
C ALA A 69 -4.06 -40.48 -9.09
N GLN A 70 -3.35 -39.70 -8.27
CA GLN A 70 -2.25 -40.24 -7.50
C GLN A 70 -2.79 -41.43 -6.69
N PRO A 71 -2.10 -42.58 -6.69
CA PRO A 71 -2.48 -43.66 -5.79
C PRO A 71 -2.31 -43.13 -4.37
N THR A 72 -3.42 -42.82 -3.71
CA THR A 72 -3.45 -42.62 -2.27
C THR A 72 -2.94 -43.92 -1.66
N SER A 73 -1.75 -43.90 -1.08
CA SER A 73 -1.32 -44.95 -0.16
C SER A 73 -2.37 -45.04 0.93
N ALA A 74 -3.17 -46.10 0.89
CA ALA A 74 -4.01 -46.50 2.00
C ALA A 74 -3.08 -46.88 3.15
N THR A 75 -2.99 -46.00 4.14
CA THR A 75 -2.56 -46.37 5.50
C THR A 75 -3.72 -46.04 6.43
N ASP A 76 -4.45 -47.11 6.71
CA ASP A 76 -5.19 -47.46 7.92
C ASP A 76 -5.60 -46.35 8.92
N ALA A 77 -6.92 -46.30 9.12
CA ALA A 77 -7.66 -46.03 10.36
C ALA A 77 -7.21 -44.91 11.31
N GLY A 78 -7.99 -43.83 11.30
CA GLY A 78 -8.07 -42.84 12.37
C GLY A 78 -8.99 -41.70 11.95
N GLU A 79 -10.29 -41.85 12.16
CA GLU A 79 -11.20 -40.69 12.21
C GLU A 79 -10.67 -39.72 13.27
N ASP A 80 -10.15 -38.57 12.84
CA ASP A 80 -10.26 -37.37 13.65
C ASP A 80 -10.42 -36.15 12.74
N VAL A 81 -11.62 -35.57 12.81
CA VAL A 81 -11.98 -34.34 12.13
C VAL A 81 -11.29 -33.22 12.90
N MET A 82 -10.07 -32.87 12.49
CA MET A 82 -9.33 -31.74 13.03
C MET A 82 -10.02 -30.44 12.59
N THR A 83 -10.91 -29.95 13.45
CA THR A 83 -11.59 -28.66 13.28
C THR A 83 -10.59 -27.50 13.36
N ALA A 84 -10.91 -26.39 12.70
CA ALA A 84 -10.13 -25.14 12.63
C ALA A 84 -9.81 -24.45 13.99
N SER A 85 -10.05 -25.14 15.11
CA SER A 85 -9.82 -24.68 16.48
C SER A 85 -8.37 -24.85 16.94
N GLU A 86 -7.66 -25.88 16.46
CA GLU A 86 -6.37 -26.26 17.05
C GLU A 86 -5.18 -25.43 16.55
N PHE A 87 -5.29 -24.77 15.40
CA PHE A 87 -4.25 -23.82 14.96
C PHE A 87 -4.19 -22.56 15.85
N ARG A 88 -5.23 -22.28 16.63
CA ARG A 88 -5.30 -21.11 17.52
C ARG A 88 -4.64 -21.35 18.89
N ALA A 89 -4.44 -22.61 19.28
CA ALA A 89 -3.83 -22.96 20.58
C ALA A 89 -2.29 -22.90 20.55
N HIS A 90 -1.65 -23.14 19.39
CA HIS A 90 -0.19 -23.08 19.29
C HIS A 90 0.37 -21.64 19.23
N ALA A 91 -0.45 -20.67 18.82
CA ALA A 91 -0.08 -19.25 18.86
C ALA A 91 -0.15 -18.64 20.28
N ALA A 92 -0.86 -19.31 21.22
CA ALA A 92 -1.03 -18.82 22.59
C ALA A 92 0.16 -19.15 23.52
N TYR A 93 1.10 -20.02 23.10
CA TYR A 93 2.19 -20.47 23.97
C TYR A 93 3.44 -19.56 23.96
N ILE A 94 3.51 -18.55 23.07
CA ILE A 94 4.68 -17.64 23.00
C ILE A 94 4.46 -16.28 23.71
N HIS A 95 3.24 -15.99 24.20
CA HIS A 95 2.94 -14.71 24.88
C HIS A 95 2.65 -14.81 26.38
N SER A 96 3.42 -15.62 27.11
CA SER A 96 3.39 -15.62 28.58
C SER A 96 4.75 -15.25 29.17
N THR A 97 5.03 -13.95 29.18
CA THR A 97 5.91 -13.36 30.22
C THR A 97 5.42 -11.96 30.56
N THR A 98 4.51 -11.91 31.54
CA THR A 98 4.38 -10.93 32.63
C THR A 98 4.89 -9.50 32.44
N ALA A 99 3.97 -8.52 32.56
CA ALA A 99 4.05 -7.47 33.59
C ALA A 99 2.64 -6.93 33.89
N THR A 100 2.08 -7.33 35.02
CA THR A 100 0.91 -6.73 35.66
C THR A 100 1.29 -5.38 36.27
N VAL A 101 0.64 -4.29 35.86
CA VAL A 101 0.62 -3.03 36.61
C VAL A 101 -0.82 -2.81 37.07
N GLY A 102 -1.01 -2.77 38.39
CA GLY A 102 -2.31 -2.74 39.04
C GLY A 102 -3.09 -1.45 38.78
N LEU A 103 -4.37 -1.60 38.44
CA LEU A 103 -5.35 -0.52 38.53
C LEU A 103 -5.84 -0.44 39.99
N LEU A 104 -5.37 0.57 40.73
CA LEU A 104 -6.10 1.08 41.89
C LEU A 104 -7.10 2.15 41.41
N ALA A 105 -8.28 2.13 42.01
CA ALA A 105 -9.45 2.92 41.65
C ALA A 105 -9.30 4.45 41.78
N ALA A 106 -10.19 5.14 41.05
CA ALA A 106 -10.51 6.59 40.96
C ALA A 106 -10.75 7.29 42.34
N PRO A 107 -10.90 8.64 42.50
CA PRO A 107 -11.72 9.52 41.63
C PRO A 107 -11.39 11.05 41.54
N GLU A 108 -12.06 11.71 40.58
CA GLU A 108 -12.46 13.14 40.39
C GLU A 108 -11.58 14.33 40.85
N HIS A 109 -11.14 15.20 39.91
CA HIS A 109 -11.39 16.66 39.91
C HIS A 109 -10.74 17.33 38.68
N GLY A 110 -11.42 18.36 38.13
CA GLY A 110 -11.07 19.04 36.89
C GLY A 110 -9.79 19.86 36.91
N GLY A 111 -9.38 20.28 35.71
CA GLY A 111 -8.25 21.18 35.52
C GLY A 111 -7.52 20.89 34.23
N ASP A 112 -7.89 21.66 33.20
CA ASP A 112 -7.11 22.05 32.04
C ASP A 112 -5.61 21.65 32.09
N MET A 113 -5.21 20.72 31.23
CA MET A 113 -3.82 20.62 30.80
C MET A 113 -3.72 19.82 29.51
N SER A 114 -3.26 20.52 28.47
CA SER A 114 -2.64 19.97 27.27
C SER A 114 -1.67 18.84 27.63
N VAL A 115 -2.10 17.59 27.46
CA VAL A 115 -1.20 16.44 27.46
C VAL A 115 -0.90 16.12 26.01
N ALA A 116 0.23 16.67 25.56
CA ALA A 116 0.97 16.09 24.46
C ALA A 116 1.23 14.63 24.84
N VAL A 117 0.47 13.72 24.25
CA VAL A 117 0.79 12.30 24.27
C VAL A 117 1.96 12.13 23.31
N GLU A 118 3.16 12.52 23.75
CA GLU A 118 4.41 11.98 23.22
C GLU A 118 4.43 10.49 23.57
N ALA A 119 3.72 9.72 22.75
CA ALA A 119 3.85 8.27 22.71
C ALA A 119 5.24 7.97 22.13
N THR A 120 6.25 8.07 22.99
CA THR A 120 7.59 7.54 22.75
C THR A 120 7.45 6.00 22.75
N MET A 121 7.01 5.42 21.64
CA MET A 121 6.92 3.98 21.46
C MET A 121 8.28 3.48 20.95
N SER A 122 9.20 3.29 21.90
CA SER A 122 10.46 2.61 21.67
C SER A 122 10.22 1.08 21.66
N GLY A 123 10.01 0.53 20.47
CA GLY A 123 9.95 -0.91 20.19
C GLY A 123 9.64 -1.14 18.71
N PRO A 124 10.09 -2.25 18.07
CA PRO A 124 9.80 -2.50 16.67
C PRO A 124 8.31 -2.81 16.50
N LEU A 125 7.53 -1.77 16.23
CA LEU A 125 6.13 -1.89 15.84
C LEU A 125 6.07 -2.79 14.60
N SER A 126 5.44 -3.95 14.72
CA SER A 126 5.16 -4.77 13.55
C SER A 126 4.17 -4.02 12.64
N TRP A 127 4.32 -4.17 11.33
CA TRP A 127 3.42 -3.57 10.34
C TRP A 127 1.93 -3.84 10.67
N GLU A 128 1.63 -5.03 11.16
CA GLU A 128 0.29 -5.44 11.58
C GLU A 128 -0.26 -4.61 12.76
N ALA A 129 0.59 -4.33 13.76
CA ALA A 129 0.24 -3.48 14.88
C ALA A 129 -0.01 -2.03 14.42
N LEU A 130 0.79 -1.55 13.47
CA LEU A 130 0.64 -0.21 12.91
C LEU A 130 -0.67 -0.06 12.12
N VAL A 131 -0.98 -0.99 11.22
CA VAL A 131 -2.24 -0.96 10.43
C VAL A 131 -3.47 -1.07 11.33
N SER A 132 -3.40 -1.90 12.37
CA SER A 132 -4.45 -2.00 13.40
C SER A 132 -4.63 -0.69 14.18
N GLN A 133 -3.52 -0.02 14.54
CA GLN A 133 -3.56 1.27 15.24
C GLN A 133 -4.07 2.41 14.38
N ILE A 134 -3.72 2.46 13.09
CA ILE A 134 -4.25 3.46 12.15
C ILE A 134 -5.77 3.35 12.09
N ARG A 135 -6.31 2.13 11.95
CA ARG A 135 -7.76 1.92 11.90
C ARG A 135 -8.51 2.42 13.15
N GLY A 136 -7.89 2.28 14.32
CA GLY A 136 -8.49 2.67 15.61
C GLY A 136 -8.26 4.13 16.01
N ARG A 137 -7.48 4.90 15.24
CA ARG A 137 -7.10 6.28 15.55
C ARG A 137 -7.67 7.26 14.53
N ASP A 138 -7.62 8.54 14.89
CA ASP A 138 -7.95 9.64 14.00
C ASP A 138 -6.89 9.80 12.89
N VAL A 139 -7.28 10.42 11.77
CA VAL A 139 -6.48 10.57 10.56
C VAL A 139 -5.13 11.23 10.86
N ASP A 140 -5.11 12.27 11.70
CA ASP A 140 -3.89 13.00 12.05
C ASP A 140 -2.92 12.16 12.89
N SER A 141 -3.45 11.37 13.82
CA SER A 141 -2.66 10.48 14.67
C SER A 141 -2.14 9.25 13.91
N GLY A 142 -2.92 8.73 12.94
CA GLY A 142 -2.50 7.67 12.04
C GLY A 142 -1.45 8.14 11.04
N ALA A 143 -1.58 9.38 10.55
CA ALA A 143 -0.64 10.01 9.63
C ALA A 143 0.74 10.23 10.26
N ALA A 144 0.79 10.70 11.51
CA ALA A 144 2.05 10.87 12.23
C ALA A 144 2.80 9.53 12.41
N LEU A 145 2.08 8.46 12.74
CA LEU A 145 2.64 7.11 12.84
C LEU A 145 3.11 6.56 11.50
N LEU A 146 2.32 6.76 10.44
CA LEU A 146 2.67 6.31 9.09
C LEU A 146 3.89 7.08 8.55
N ALA A 147 3.97 8.39 8.80
CA ALA A 147 5.09 9.24 8.43
C ALA A 147 6.39 8.78 9.10
N ASP A 148 6.36 8.56 10.42
CA ASP A 148 7.52 8.10 11.19
C ASP A 148 7.96 6.68 10.76
N TYR A 149 6.99 5.81 10.46
CA TYR A 149 7.29 4.41 10.11
C TYR A 149 7.79 4.23 8.67
N LEU A 150 7.25 4.99 7.71
CA LEU A 150 7.61 4.89 6.29
C LEU A 150 8.70 5.89 5.87
N ASP A 151 9.10 6.81 6.75
CA ASP A 151 10.01 7.92 6.45
C ASP A 151 9.52 8.76 5.25
N ILE A 152 8.25 9.16 5.31
CA ILE A 152 7.57 9.94 4.27
C ILE A 152 7.09 11.28 4.82
N ASP A 153 6.88 12.25 3.93
CA ASP A 153 6.36 13.56 4.30
C ASP A 153 5.00 13.47 5.01
N VAL A 154 4.80 14.30 6.03
CA VAL A 154 3.61 14.30 6.89
C VAL A 154 2.34 14.62 6.08
N ALA A 155 2.42 15.51 5.09
CA ALA A 155 1.25 15.83 4.25
C ALA A 155 0.85 14.63 3.38
N LEU A 156 1.85 13.89 2.88
CA LEU A 156 1.63 12.67 2.11
C LEU A 156 1.05 11.56 2.99
N ALA A 157 1.59 11.37 4.20
CA ALA A 157 1.07 10.40 5.17
C ALA A 157 -0.38 10.70 5.58
N THR A 158 -0.74 11.98 5.69
CA THR A 158 -2.11 12.42 5.97
C THR A 158 -3.05 12.06 4.84
N SER A 159 -2.65 12.31 3.59
CA SER A 159 -3.41 11.92 2.39
C SER A 159 -3.59 10.40 2.30
N CYS A 160 -2.53 9.63 2.57
CA CYS A 160 -2.54 8.17 2.57
C CYS A 160 -3.46 7.60 3.65
N THR A 161 -3.39 8.15 4.86
CA THR A 161 -4.23 7.73 5.99
C THR A 161 -5.69 8.03 5.73
N ALA A 162 -6.01 9.25 5.25
CA ALA A 162 -7.37 9.62 4.88
C ALA A 162 -7.93 8.72 3.76
N THR A 163 -7.09 8.37 2.77
CA THR A 163 -7.44 7.46 1.68
C THR A 163 -7.69 6.04 2.20
N PHE A 164 -6.84 5.55 3.11
CA PHE A 164 -6.98 4.25 3.73
C PHE A 164 -8.28 4.14 4.54
N HIS A 165 -8.60 5.11 5.41
CA HIS A 165 -9.87 5.13 6.15
C HIS A 165 -11.07 5.11 5.20
N ARG A 166 -11.10 6.02 4.21
CA ARG A 166 -12.19 6.09 3.23
C ARG A 166 -12.39 4.77 2.47
N ARG A 167 -11.30 4.10 2.11
CA ARG A 167 -11.34 2.85 1.35
C ARG A 167 -11.68 1.65 2.21
N VAL A 168 -11.20 1.59 3.45
CA VAL A 168 -11.55 0.51 4.40
C VAL A 168 -13.02 0.58 4.80
N ASP A 169 -13.58 1.79 4.95
CA ASP A 169 -15.01 1.99 5.20
C ASP A 169 -15.87 1.51 4.01
N ALA A 170 -15.40 1.73 2.78
CA ALA A 170 -16.08 1.28 1.56
C ALA A 170 -15.90 -0.23 1.28
N ALA A 171 -14.75 -0.80 1.64
CA ALA A 171 -14.38 -2.18 1.35
C ALA A 171 -13.51 -2.76 2.49
N PRO A 172 -14.11 -3.43 3.50
CA PRO A 172 -13.39 -3.95 4.66
C PRO A 172 -12.36 -5.04 4.31
N GLN A 173 -12.51 -5.67 3.13
CA GLN A 173 -11.53 -6.60 2.56
C GLN A 173 -10.15 -5.98 2.30
N LEU A 174 -10.06 -4.64 2.14
CA LEU A 174 -8.78 -3.94 1.97
C LEU A 174 -7.92 -3.98 3.23
N PHE A 175 -8.53 -4.11 4.42
CA PHE A 175 -7.79 -4.29 5.66
C PHE A 175 -7.02 -5.63 5.66
N ALA A 176 -7.67 -6.71 5.19
CA ALA A 176 -7.01 -8.01 5.06
C ALA A 176 -5.85 -7.96 4.04
N LYS A 177 -6.01 -7.19 2.96
CA LYS A 177 -4.94 -6.95 1.98
C LYS A 177 -3.78 -6.13 2.54
N ALA A 178 -4.06 -5.10 3.33
CA ALA A 178 -3.03 -4.32 4.03
C ALA A 178 -2.25 -5.20 5.01
N MET A 179 -2.90 -6.17 5.66
CA MET A 179 -2.23 -7.18 6.49
C MET A 179 -1.40 -8.18 5.67
N GLN A 180 -1.84 -8.54 4.47
CA GLN A 180 -1.08 -9.42 3.56
C GLN A 180 0.21 -8.76 3.03
N LEU A 181 0.28 -7.43 3.02
CA LEU A 181 1.42 -6.65 2.53
C LEU A 181 2.75 -7.01 3.23
N SER A 182 2.73 -7.23 4.54
CA SER A 182 3.93 -7.66 5.28
C SER A 182 4.42 -9.05 4.86
N GLY A 183 3.49 -9.94 4.48
CA GLY A 183 3.80 -11.27 3.95
C GLY A 183 4.48 -11.19 2.57
N GLU A 184 3.91 -10.40 1.65
CA GLU A 184 4.46 -10.23 0.29
C GLU A 184 5.84 -9.56 0.30
N LEU A 185 6.05 -8.60 1.20
CA LEU A 185 7.36 -7.94 1.39
C LEU A 185 8.44 -8.90 1.90
N ARG A 186 8.07 -9.88 2.73
CA ARG A 186 8.99 -10.93 3.23
C ARG A 186 9.33 -11.96 2.15
N VAL A 187 8.36 -12.30 1.31
CA VAL A 187 8.57 -13.19 0.14
C VAL A 187 9.45 -12.52 -0.93
N GLY A 188 9.56 -11.18 -0.90
CA GLY A 188 10.45 -10.41 -1.78
C GLY A 188 9.80 -9.95 -3.07
N SER A 189 8.46 -10.02 -3.17
CA SER A 189 7.71 -9.54 -4.33
C SER A 189 7.48 -8.03 -4.24
N VAL A 190 8.44 -7.26 -4.78
CA VAL A 190 8.38 -5.78 -4.77
C VAL A 190 7.18 -5.27 -5.57
N ASN A 191 6.88 -5.87 -6.73
CA ASN A 191 5.73 -5.46 -7.55
C ASN A 191 4.38 -5.70 -6.85
N ALA A 192 4.20 -6.84 -6.17
CA ALA A 192 2.97 -7.10 -5.42
C ALA A 192 2.82 -6.11 -4.25
N SER A 193 3.93 -5.77 -3.60
CA SER A 193 3.95 -4.83 -2.49
C SER A 193 3.59 -3.40 -2.94
N ILE A 194 4.10 -2.95 -4.09
CA ILE A 194 3.75 -1.64 -4.67
C ILE A 194 2.27 -1.59 -5.05
N MET A 195 1.74 -2.64 -5.68
CA MET A 195 0.32 -2.72 -6.05
C MET A 195 -0.58 -2.67 -4.81
N LEU A 196 -0.23 -3.37 -3.73
CA LEU A 196 -0.99 -3.34 -2.49
C LEU A 196 -0.87 -2.00 -1.75
N LEU A 197 0.29 -1.33 -1.79
CA LEU A 197 0.46 0.03 -1.26
C LEU A 197 -0.43 1.05 -2.01
N TRP A 198 -0.52 0.91 -3.33
CA TRP A 198 -1.43 1.72 -4.14
C TRP A 198 -2.90 1.42 -3.83
N GLU A 199 -3.26 0.15 -3.73
CA GLU A 199 -4.65 -0.27 -3.48
C GLU A 199 -5.13 0.15 -2.08
N CYS A 200 -4.27 0.04 -1.07
CA CYS A 200 -4.62 0.36 0.32
C CYS A 200 -4.45 1.85 0.65
N PHE A 201 -3.31 2.45 0.30
CA PHE A 201 -2.92 3.80 0.74
C PHE A 201 -2.91 4.84 -0.38
N GLY A 202 -3.13 4.43 -1.63
CA GLY A 202 -3.11 5.34 -2.78
C GLY A 202 -1.72 5.84 -3.18
N LEU A 203 -0.65 5.25 -2.63
CA LEU A 203 0.74 5.59 -2.95
C LEU A 203 1.05 5.27 -4.42
N GLN A 204 1.68 6.21 -5.14
CA GLN A 204 2.05 6.07 -6.55
C GLN A 204 3.52 6.42 -6.79
N GLY A 205 4.08 5.88 -7.87
CA GLY A 205 5.39 6.28 -8.38
C GLY A 205 6.56 6.04 -7.42
N SER A 206 7.44 7.04 -7.31
CA SER A 206 8.66 6.97 -6.49
C SER A 206 8.37 6.78 -5.00
N ASP A 207 7.25 7.29 -4.51
CA ASP A 207 6.92 7.25 -3.08
C ASP A 207 6.46 5.86 -2.67
N ALA A 208 5.76 5.14 -3.55
CA ALA A 208 5.40 3.74 -3.34
C ALA A 208 6.65 2.83 -3.32
N VAL A 209 7.62 3.12 -4.19
CA VAL A 209 8.90 2.39 -4.26
C VAL A 209 9.72 2.65 -3.00
N ASN A 210 9.85 3.91 -2.58
CA ASN A 210 10.57 4.27 -1.35
C ASN A 210 9.91 3.64 -0.12
N ALA A 211 8.59 3.73 0.02
CA ALA A 211 7.86 3.12 1.12
C ALA A 211 8.04 1.59 1.14
N ALA A 212 7.98 0.91 -0.02
CA ALA A 212 8.22 -0.54 -0.09
C ALA A 212 9.66 -0.92 0.31
N HIS A 213 10.66 -0.12 -0.08
CA HIS A 213 12.05 -0.33 0.32
C HIS A 213 12.27 -0.08 1.81
N THR A 214 11.71 0.99 2.37
CA THR A 214 11.77 1.29 3.81
C THR A 214 11.11 0.19 4.63
N LEU A 215 9.92 -0.25 4.22
CA LEU A 215 9.21 -1.36 4.85
C LEU A 215 10.02 -2.65 4.81
N ARG A 216 10.63 -2.98 3.67
CA ARG A 216 11.48 -4.16 3.54
C ARG A 216 12.74 -4.07 4.39
N ALA A 217 13.40 -2.92 4.44
CA ALA A 217 14.59 -2.70 5.26
C ALA A 217 14.29 -2.85 6.75
N ARG A 218 13.14 -2.36 7.20
CA ARG A 218 12.67 -2.50 8.59
C ARG A 218 12.23 -3.92 8.93
N LEU A 219 11.53 -4.62 8.03
CA LEU A 219 11.13 -6.02 8.21
C LEU A 219 12.29 -7.01 8.13
N ALA A 220 13.42 -6.61 7.53
CA ALA A 220 14.64 -7.41 7.45
C ALA A 220 15.60 -7.19 8.65
N SER A 221 15.38 -6.13 9.46
CA SER A 221 16.09 -5.98 10.74
C SER A 221 15.37 -6.75 11.85
N PRO A 222 16.06 -7.65 12.57
CA PRO A 222 15.50 -8.46 13.65
C PRO A 222 15.17 -7.64 14.91
#